data_AF-A0A3M1IGJ6-F1
#
_entry.id   AF-A0A3M1IGJ6-F1
#
_cell.length_a   1.000
_cell.length_b   1.000
_cell.length_c   1.000
_cell.angle_alpha   90.00
_cell.angle_beta   90.00
_cell.angle_gamma   90.00
#
_symmetry.space_group_name_H-M   'P 1'
#
loop_
_entity.id
_entity.type
_entity.pdbx_description
1 polymer ?
#
loop_
_entity_poly.entity_id
_entity_poly.type
_entity_poly.pdbx_seq_one_letter_code
_entity_poly.pdbx_strand_id
1 'polypeptide(L)'
;MHYLVSVGSSLLSNYKKNHPNQTPDVNSLLSFLTNSDEKKVSAETHSLSHLPLSQEDKLVFILTQTEETRLVAQVLQEYYTKQGISCKRTEVMKLEATAESMNEDGLQALLVTLMNEISEIFENYGEVSMVATGGFKAEAAIFLLVGTLFAIPVYYIYENFSKIVQFPVFPIMPDISFQKHISFFKRAKDGIPLATAAPVLQKFPELQYFLKMTKEATYQLNYAGTLLLYLFEEEFGKRRERTFHPREKAAFLAEPKEKNKLASLKEDIPKPLYDKIELLCTLPFIEEVKLDSEQFNGERPQKRKIVGNKIYLTIQYKDFYMDIEIVSNYKKESEMVRLFWDIQELFSR
;
A
#
# COMPACT_ATOMS: atom_id res chain seq x y z
N MET A 1 15.99 -4.42 -1.76
CA MET A 1 14.51 -4.36 -1.89
C MET A 1 14.07 -5.53 -2.76
N HIS A 2 12.89 -6.09 -2.51
CA HIS A 2 12.24 -7.03 -3.43
C HIS A 2 11.08 -6.33 -4.14
N TYR A 3 11.07 -6.34 -5.47
CA TYR A 3 9.96 -5.82 -6.27
C TYR A 3 9.13 -6.98 -6.80
N LEU A 4 7.87 -7.07 -6.37
CA LEU A 4 6.89 -8.00 -6.93
C LEU A 4 6.24 -7.31 -8.13
N VAL A 5 6.47 -7.85 -9.32
CA VAL A 5 6.09 -7.21 -10.59
C VAL A 5 5.05 -8.08 -11.28
N SER A 6 3.85 -7.56 -11.53
CA SER A 6 2.86 -8.25 -12.36
C SER A 6 3.32 -8.27 -13.82
N VAL A 7 3.21 -9.44 -14.47
CA VAL A 7 3.61 -9.65 -15.86
C VAL A 7 2.38 -9.75 -16.75
N GLY A 8 2.29 -8.86 -17.74
CA GLY A 8 1.30 -8.90 -18.80
C GLY A 8 1.89 -9.34 -20.15
N SER A 9 1.14 -9.09 -21.22
CA SER A 9 1.53 -9.42 -22.60
C SER A 9 1.97 -8.20 -23.43
N SER A 10 2.19 -7.04 -22.78
CA SER A 10 2.50 -5.78 -23.46
C SER A 10 3.73 -5.86 -24.36
N LEU A 11 4.78 -6.57 -23.91
CA LEU A 11 5.99 -6.85 -24.69
C LEU A 11 5.66 -7.56 -26.00
N LEU A 12 4.83 -8.61 -25.95
CA LEU A 12 4.43 -9.39 -27.13
C LEU A 12 3.56 -8.56 -28.07
N SER A 13 2.61 -7.80 -27.53
CA SER A 13 1.74 -6.92 -28.32
C SER A 13 2.55 -5.85 -29.07
N ASN A 14 3.52 -5.22 -28.40
CA ASN A 14 4.40 -4.24 -29.02
C ASN A 14 5.35 -4.88 -30.03
N TYR A 15 5.89 -6.06 -29.74
CA TYR A 15 6.73 -6.80 -30.69
C TYR A 15 5.97 -7.14 -31.98
N LYS A 16 4.79 -7.77 -31.86
CA LYS A 16 3.94 -8.13 -33.02
C LYS A 16 3.56 -6.91 -33.87
N LYS A 17 3.37 -5.74 -33.24
CA LYS A 17 3.10 -4.48 -33.95
C LYS A 17 4.28 -3.99 -34.79
N ASN A 18 5.51 -4.17 -34.32
CA ASN A 18 6.73 -3.77 -35.03
C ASN A 18 7.24 -4.86 -36.00
N HIS A 19 6.87 -6.13 -35.76
CA HIS A 19 7.32 -7.29 -36.51
C HIS A 19 6.14 -8.22 -36.89
N PRO A 20 5.18 -7.76 -37.71
CA PRO A 20 3.90 -8.45 -37.94
C PRO A 20 4.02 -9.86 -38.54
N ASN A 21 5.12 -10.16 -39.21
CA ASN A 21 5.34 -11.45 -39.89
C ASN A 21 6.36 -12.35 -39.15
N GLN A 22 6.75 -12.01 -37.92
CA GLN A 22 7.72 -12.79 -37.15
C GLN A 22 7.06 -13.39 -35.92
N THR A 23 7.27 -14.69 -35.72
CA THR A 23 6.88 -15.37 -34.50
C THR A 23 7.85 -14.94 -33.39
N PRO A 24 7.35 -14.42 -32.25
CA PRO A 24 8.21 -14.04 -31.15
C PRO A 24 8.83 -15.27 -30.49
N ASP A 25 10.13 -15.18 -30.24
CA ASP A 25 10.90 -16.12 -29.43
C ASP A 25 11.77 -15.34 -28.41
N VAL A 26 12.46 -16.06 -27.54
CA VAL A 26 13.27 -15.44 -26.48
C VAL A 26 14.33 -14.49 -27.05
N ASN A 27 15.05 -14.90 -28.10
CA ASN A 27 16.16 -14.14 -28.66
C ASN A 27 15.70 -12.87 -29.37
N SER A 28 14.63 -12.96 -30.15
CA SER A 28 14.03 -11.84 -30.86
C SER A 28 13.43 -10.81 -29.89
N LEU A 29 12.75 -11.26 -28.84
CA LEU A 29 12.21 -10.38 -27.81
C LEU A 29 13.31 -9.71 -26.97
N LEU A 30 14.37 -10.45 -26.60
CA LEU A 30 15.54 -9.85 -25.94
C LEU A 30 16.23 -8.81 -26.81
N SER A 31 16.37 -9.10 -28.11
CA SER A 31 16.95 -8.16 -29.07
C SER A 31 16.06 -6.92 -29.21
N PHE A 32 14.74 -7.09 -29.22
CA PHE A 32 13.78 -5.99 -29.26
C PHE A 32 13.87 -5.11 -28.01
N LEU A 33 13.99 -5.70 -26.83
CA LEU A 33 14.23 -4.98 -25.57
C LEU A 33 15.55 -4.20 -25.54
N THR A 34 16.63 -4.83 -26.01
CA THR A 34 17.98 -4.25 -25.93
C THR A 34 18.18 -3.09 -26.91
N ASN A 35 17.57 -3.16 -28.09
CA ASN A 35 17.77 -2.19 -29.18
C ASN A 35 16.74 -1.06 -29.21
N SER A 36 15.75 -1.08 -28.32
CA SER A 36 14.68 -0.10 -28.26
C SER A 36 14.76 0.71 -26.97
N ASP A 37 14.10 1.87 -26.95
CA ASP A 37 13.89 2.62 -25.72
C ASP A 37 12.99 1.80 -24.78
N GLU A 38 13.52 1.36 -23.64
CA GLU A 38 12.87 0.52 -22.63
C GLU A 38 11.46 0.99 -22.26
N LYS A 39 11.21 2.31 -22.34
CA LYS A 39 9.91 2.94 -22.04
C LYS A 39 8.81 2.60 -23.05
N LYS A 40 9.17 2.12 -24.24
CA LYS A 40 8.24 1.82 -25.34
C LYS A 40 8.06 0.34 -25.61
N VAL A 41 8.82 -0.52 -24.93
CA VAL A 41 8.87 -1.94 -25.26
C VAL A 41 7.86 -2.74 -24.46
N SER A 42 7.81 -2.56 -23.14
CA SER A 42 6.81 -3.20 -22.29
C SER A 42 6.43 -2.33 -21.10
N ALA A 43 5.25 -2.57 -20.52
CA ALA A 43 4.78 -1.87 -19.33
C ALA A 43 5.67 -2.18 -18.12
N GLU A 44 6.19 -3.41 -18.03
CA GLU A 44 7.10 -3.87 -16.97
C GLU A 44 8.43 -3.11 -17.03
N THR A 45 9.09 -3.08 -18.19
CA THR A 45 10.37 -2.36 -18.33
C THR A 45 10.20 -0.86 -18.18
N HIS A 46 9.10 -0.31 -18.71
CA HIS A 46 8.78 1.09 -18.52
C HIS A 46 8.63 1.43 -17.03
N SER A 47 7.98 0.59 -16.24
CA SER A 47 7.76 0.82 -14.81
C SER A 47 9.04 0.68 -14.00
N LEU A 48 9.78 -0.39 -14.26
CA LEU A 48 11.06 -0.66 -13.61
C LEU A 48 12.11 0.42 -13.93
N SER A 49 12.10 1.02 -15.13
CA SER A 49 13.00 2.12 -15.50
C SER A 49 12.78 3.43 -14.71
N HIS A 50 11.63 3.58 -14.04
CA HIS A 50 11.31 4.73 -13.19
C HIS A 50 11.61 4.48 -11.71
N LEU A 51 12.04 3.26 -11.36
CA LEU A 51 12.40 2.90 -9.99
C LEU A 51 13.93 2.96 -9.82
N PRO A 52 14.43 3.33 -8.63
CA PRO A 52 15.86 3.36 -8.35
C PRO A 52 16.40 1.94 -8.12
N LEU A 53 16.39 1.11 -9.16
CA LEU A 53 16.87 -0.28 -9.11
C LEU A 53 18.39 -0.32 -8.94
N SER A 54 18.83 -1.24 -8.10
CA SER A 54 20.24 -1.57 -7.86
C SER A 54 20.50 -3.08 -8.01
N GLN A 55 21.75 -3.49 -8.12
CA GLN A 55 22.14 -4.90 -8.20
C GLN A 55 21.88 -5.68 -6.89
N GLU A 56 21.66 -4.98 -5.78
CA GLU A 56 21.25 -5.56 -4.49
C GLU A 56 19.74 -5.85 -4.42
N ASP A 57 18.98 -5.30 -5.36
CA ASP A 57 17.54 -5.53 -5.43
C ASP A 57 17.22 -6.86 -6.11
N LYS A 58 16.01 -7.34 -5.86
CA LYS A 58 15.50 -8.59 -6.42
C LYS A 58 14.16 -8.35 -7.09
N LEU A 59 13.97 -8.93 -8.27
CA LEU A 59 12.70 -8.88 -9.00
C LEU A 59 12.00 -10.23 -8.86
N VAL A 60 10.73 -10.20 -8.46
CA VAL A 60 9.85 -11.38 -8.43
C VAL A 60 8.74 -11.12 -9.45
N PHE A 61 8.85 -11.77 -10.61
CA PHE A 61 7.88 -11.67 -11.69
C PHE A 61 6.69 -12.59 -11.39
N ILE A 62 5.52 -12.00 -11.15
CA ILE A 62 4.26 -12.69 -10.89
C ILE A 62 3.51 -12.82 -12.22
N LEU A 63 3.30 -14.06 -12.67
CA LEU A 63 2.72 -14.35 -13.99
C LEU A 63 1.52 -15.29 -13.91
N THR A 64 0.57 -15.11 -14.83
CA THR A 64 -0.54 -16.04 -15.07
C THR A 64 -0.04 -17.35 -15.70
N GLN A 65 -0.88 -18.38 -15.71
CA GLN A 65 -0.58 -19.68 -16.28
C GLN A 65 -0.79 -19.71 -17.80
N THR A 66 -0.08 -18.86 -18.56
CA THR A 66 -0.18 -18.79 -20.02
C THR A 66 1.18 -18.81 -20.71
N GLU A 67 1.26 -19.44 -21.89
CA GLU A 67 2.51 -19.48 -22.69
C GLU A 67 3.04 -18.06 -23.00
N GLU A 68 2.13 -17.12 -23.25
CA GLU A 68 2.48 -15.72 -23.49
C GLU A 68 3.20 -15.09 -22.29
N THR A 69 2.63 -15.20 -21.09
CA THR A 69 3.24 -14.61 -19.89
C THR A 69 4.47 -15.37 -19.41
N ARG A 70 4.55 -16.69 -19.64
CA ARG A 70 5.78 -17.48 -19.42
C ARG A 70 6.94 -17.00 -20.28
N LEU A 71 6.67 -16.77 -21.58
CA LEU A 71 7.66 -16.26 -22.52
C LEU A 71 8.11 -14.84 -22.13
N VAL A 72 7.18 -13.94 -21.83
CA VAL A 72 7.51 -12.57 -21.39
C VAL A 72 8.32 -12.59 -20.10
N ALA A 73 7.89 -13.34 -19.09
CA ALA A 73 8.60 -13.42 -17.81
C ALA A 73 10.00 -14.02 -17.97
N GLN A 74 10.18 -15.01 -18.85
CA GLN A 74 11.49 -15.55 -19.17
C GLN A 74 12.41 -14.47 -19.76
N VAL A 75 11.91 -13.75 -20.76
CA VAL A 75 12.67 -12.68 -21.43
C VAL A 75 13.04 -11.57 -20.44
N LEU A 76 12.11 -11.14 -19.59
CA LEU A 76 12.38 -10.13 -18.56
C LEU A 76 13.43 -10.63 -17.54
N GLN A 77 13.31 -11.87 -17.08
CA GLN A 77 14.31 -12.48 -16.20
C GLN A 77 15.70 -12.48 -16.84
N GLU A 78 15.82 -12.92 -18.09
CA GLU A 78 17.11 -12.94 -18.80
C GLU A 78 17.68 -11.53 -19.01
N TYR A 79 16.83 -10.56 -19.31
CA TYR A 79 17.21 -9.16 -19.52
C TYR A 79 17.78 -8.53 -18.24
N TYR A 80 17.09 -8.63 -17.10
CA TYR A 80 17.55 -8.03 -15.84
C TYR A 80 18.68 -8.82 -15.17
N THR A 81 18.72 -10.15 -15.34
CA THR A 81 19.85 -10.96 -14.85
C THR A 81 21.16 -10.56 -15.53
N LYS A 82 21.14 -10.24 -16.84
CA LYS A 82 22.31 -9.71 -17.56
C LYS A 82 22.80 -8.36 -17.04
N GLN A 83 21.94 -7.60 -16.37
CA GLN A 83 22.29 -6.32 -15.72
C GLN A 83 22.77 -6.51 -14.26
N GLY A 84 22.84 -7.76 -13.78
CA GLY A 84 23.28 -8.10 -12.43
C GLY A 84 22.17 -8.08 -11.38
N ILE A 85 20.89 -7.98 -11.76
CA ILE A 85 19.76 -7.98 -10.83
C ILE A 85 19.23 -9.40 -10.67
N SER A 86 19.11 -9.87 -9.42
CA SER A 86 18.58 -11.21 -9.14
C SER A 86 17.08 -11.27 -9.44
N CYS A 87 16.65 -12.31 -10.16
CA CYS A 87 15.27 -12.44 -10.63
C CYS A 87 14.70 -13.82 -10.27
N LYS A 88 13.42 -13.85 -9.87
CA LYS A 88 12.59 -15.04 -9.64
C LYS A 88 11.32 -14.92 -10.49
N ARG A 89 10.81 -16.04 -11.00
CA ARG A 89 9.48 -16.12 -11.63
C ARG A 89 8.57 -16.94 -10.73
N THR A 90 7.39 -16.41 -10.44
CA THR A 90 6.37 -17.07 -9.61
C THR A 90 5.07 -17.12 -10.39
N GLU A 91 4.68 -18.34 -10.78
CA GLU A 91 3.48 -18.59 -11.57
C GLU A 91 2.26 -18.76 -10.64
N VAL A 92 1.16 -18.07 -10.98
CA VAL A 92 -0.11 -18.18 -10.27
C VAL A 92 -0.91 -19.34 -10.85
N MET A 93 -0.96 -20.44 -10.12
CA MET A 93 -1.74 -21.62 -10.50
C MET A 93 -3.21 -21.26 -10.64
N LYS A 94 -3.88 -21.80 -11.67
CA LYS A 94 -5.33 -21.63 -11.94
C LYS A 94 -5.78 -20.22 -12.36
N LEU A 95 -4.86 -19.30 -12.59
CA LEU A 95 -5.17 -18.00 -13.19
C LEU A 95 -4.72 -18.03 -14.65
N GLU A 96 -5.67 -18.23 -15.57
CA GLU A 96 -5.42 -18.11 -17.02
C GLU A 96 -5.82 -16.69 -17.49
N ALA A 97 -5.47 -16.33 -18.71
CA ALA A 97 -5.86 -15.04 -19.31
C ALA A 97 -7.27 -15.09 -19.92
N THR A 98 -8.23 -15.75 -19.25
CA THR A 98 -9.61 -15.90 -19.73
C THR A 98 -10.60 -15.29 -18.74
N ALA A 99 -11.73 -14.77 -19.22
CA ALA A 99 -12.77 -14.23 -18.35
C ALA A 99 -13.29 -15.28 -17.34
N GLU A 100 -13.23 -16.56 -17.71
CA GLU A 100 -13.67 -17.69 -16.88
C GLU A 100 -12.67 -18.06 -15.77
N SER A 101 -11.37 -17.82 -15.98
CA SER A 101 -10.32 -18.08 -14.99
C SER A 101 -10.00 -16.86 -14.11
N MET A 102 -10.39 -15.65 -14.53
CA MET A 102 -10.49 -14.46 -13.67
C MET A 102 -11.71 -14.48 -12.75
N ASN A 103 -12.14 -15.68 -12.39
CA ASN A 103 -13.17 -15.90 -11.40
C ASN A 103 -12.59 -15.75 -9.98
N GLU A 104 -13.45 -15.97 -8.99
CA GLU A 104 -13.10 -15.88 -7.58
C GLU A 104 -11.90 -16.77 -7.18
N ASP A 105 -11.76 -17.95 -7.79
CA ASP A 105 -10.68 -18.89 -7.50
C ASP A 105 -9.32 -18.39 -8.03
N GLY A 106 -9.30 -17.81 -9.24
CA GLY A 106 -8.08 -17.25 -9.84
C GLY A 106 -7.55 -16.05 -9.06
N LEU A 107 -8.44 -15.12 -8.65
CA LEU A 107 -8.05 -13.97 -7.83
C LEU A 107 -7.62 -14.39 -6.43
N GLN A 108 -8.26 -15.40 -5.85
CA GLN A 108 -7.83 -15.98 -4.57
C GLN A 108 -6.46 -16.66 -4.70
N ALA A 109 -6.18 -17.35 -5.80
CA ALA A 109 -4.87 -17.93 -6.06
C ALA A 109 -3.79 -16.84 -6.18
N LEU A 110 -4.07 -15.74 -6.89
CA LEU A 110 -3.16 -14.59 -6.95
C LEU A 110 -2.86 -14.02 -5.57
N LEU A 111 -3.91 -13.79 -4.77
CA LEU A 111 -3.77 -13.30 -3.40
C LEU A 111 -2.88 -14.23 -2.57
N VAL A 112 -3.14 -15.54 -2.60
CA VAL A 112 -2.34 -16.53 -1.85
C VAL A 112 -0.88 -16.53 -2.32
N THR A 113 -0.63 -16.47 -3.62
CA THR A 113 0.72 -16.39 -4.19
C THR A 113 1.45 -15.14 -3.71
N LEU A 114 0.81 -13.97 -3.77
CA LEU A 114 1.40 -12.72 -3.28
C LEU A 114 1.71 -12.81 -1.78
N MET A 115 0.77 -13.31 -0.97
CA MET A 115 0.98 -13.42 0.47
C MET A 115 2.10 -14.39 0.83
N ASN A 116 2.26 -15.49 0.09
CA ASN A 116 3.37 -16.42 0.28
C ASN A 116 4.72 -15.77 -0.05
N GLU A 117 4.84 -15.07 -1.18
CA GLU A 117 6.06 -14.34 -1.55
C GLU A 117 6.39 -13.25 -0.53
N ILE A 118 5.40 -12.46 -0.12
CA ILE A 118 5.57 -11.41 0.90
C ILE A 118 6.05 -12.03 2.22
N SER A 119 5.43 -13.13 2.67
CA SER A 119 5.79 -13.82 3.90
C SER A 119 7.22 -14.36 3.84
N GLU A 120 7.61 -15.00 2.73
CA GLU A 120 8.98 -15.51 2.50
C GLU A 120 10.01 -14.37 2.56
N ILE A 121 9.72 -13.25 1.92
CA ILE A 121 10.62 -12.08 1.91
C ILE A 121 10.74 -11.49 3.31
N PHE A 122 9.63 -11.34 4.01
CA PHE A 122 9.62 -10.85 5.38
C PHE A 122 10.38 -11.78 6.31
N GLU A 123 10.21 -13.10 6.23
CA GLU A 123 10.98 -14.05 7.06
C GLU A 123 12.49 -13.90 6.90
N ASN A 124 12.95 -13.46 5.72
CA ASN A 124 14.35 -13.18 5.41
C ASN A 124 14.77 -11.72 5.64
N TYR A 125 13.99 -10.93 6.40
CA TYR A 125 14.22 -9.50 6.69
C TYR A 125 14.32 -8.60 5.44
N GLY A 126 13.70 -9.02 4.34
CA GLY A 126 13.62 -8.21 3.13
C GLY A 126 12.52 -7.14 3.19
N GLU A 127 12.73 -6.06 2.44
CA GLU A 127 11.70 -5.06 2.16
C GLU A 127 10.97 -5.42 0.87
N VAL A 128 9.67 -5.12 0.78
CA VAL A 128 8.83 -5.40 -0.38
C VAL A 128 8.29 -4.10 -0.98
N SER A 129 8.28 -4.03 -2.30
CA SER A 129 7.51 -3.06 -3.10
C SER A 129 6.77 -3.80 -4.20
N MET A 130 5.61 -3.31 -4.61
CA MET A 130 4.80 -3.93 -5.65
C MET A 130 4.72 -3.03 -6.88
N VAL A 131 4.74 -3.64 -8.06
CA VAL A 131 4.66 -2.96 -9.36
C VAL A 131 3.49 -3.58 -10.11
N ALA A 132 2.37 -2.88 -10.14
CA ALA A 132 1.07 -3.38 -10.60
C ALA A 132 0.78 -3.02 -12.07
N THR A 133 1.78 -3.10 -12.95
CA THR A 133 1.75 -2.45 -14.27
C THR A 133 1.49 -3.39 -15.44
N GLY A 134 1.77 -4.68 -15.28
CA GLY A 134 1.35 -5.72 -16.22
C GLY A 134 0.06 -6.40 -15.76
N GLY A 135 -0.64 -7.06 -16.68
CA GLY A 135 -1.79 -7.91 -16.36
C GLY A 135 -3.16 -7.23 -16.47
N PHE A 136 -4.19 -7.90 -15.98
CA PHE A 136 -5.57 -7.41 -16.08
C PHE A 136 -5.93 -6.46 -14.93
N LYS A 137 -6.96 -5.62 -15.13
CA LYS A 137 -7.43 -4.66 -14.12
C LYS A 137 -7.78 -5.30 -12.77
N ALA A 138 -8.28 -6.53 -12.77
CA ALA A 138 -8.59 -7.27 -11.56
C ALA A 138 -7.33 -7.67 -10.76
N GLU A 139 -6.25 -8.03 -11.46
CA GLU A 139 -4.97 -8.38 -10.83
C GLU A 139 -4.32 -7.14 -10.19
N ALA A 140 -4.33 -6.02 -10.92
CA ALA A 140 -3.86 -4.73 -10.39
C ALA A 140 -4.65 -4.31 -9.14
N ALA A 141 -5.96 -4.57 -9.10
CA ALA A 141 -6.78 -4.30 -7.91
C ALA A 141 -6.37 -5.17 -6.71
N ILE A 142 -6.01 -6.45 -6.92
CA ILE A 142 -5.49 -7.32 -5.85
C ILE A 142 -4.13 -6.81 -5.35
N PHE A 143 -3.22 -6.39 -6.23
CA PHE A 143 -1.95 -5.75 -5.84
C PHE A 143 -2.20 -4.52 -4.97
N LEU A 144 -3.09 -3.61 -5.39
CA LEU A 144 -3.45 -2.42 -4.62
C LEU A 144 -4.06 -2.76 -3.26
N LEU A 145 -4.95 -3.75 -3.21
CA LEU A 145 -5.61 -4.20 -2.00
C LEU A 145 -4.61 -4.73 -0.98
N VAL A 146 -3.73 -5.64 -1.40
CA VAL A 146 -2.65 -6.16 -0.57
C VAL A 146 -1.73 -5.02 -0.13
N GLY A 147 -1.35 -4.13 -1.04
CA GLY A 147 -0.40 -3.06 -0.72
C GLY A 147 -0.94 -2.09 0.32
N THR A 148 -2.22 -1.76 0.18
CA THR A 148 -2.93 -0.92 1.15
C THR A 148 -2.99 -1.58 2.53
N LEU A 149 -3.46 -2.83 2.59
CA LEU A 149 -3.72 -3.51 3.87
C LEU A 149 -2.45 -3.91 4.61
N PHE A 150 -1.36 -4.19 3.88
CA PHE A 150 -0.08 -4.56 4.47
C PHE A 150 0.93 -3.41 4.55
N ALA A 151 0.51 -2.18 4.20
CA ALA A 151 1.37 -0.99 4.13
C ALA A 151 2.61 -1.18 3.23
N ILE A 152 2.45 -1.91 2.13
CA ILE A 152 3.49 -2.15 1.12
C ILE A 152 3.34 -1.11 0.00
N PRO A 153 4.40 -0.38 -0.37
CA PRO A 153 4.35 0.56 -1.49
C PRO A 153 3.92 -0.11 -2.79
N VAL A 154 2.96 0.50 -3.50
CA VAL A 154 2.50 0.01 -4.81
C VAL A 154 2.74 1.07 -5.87
N TYR A 155 3.48 0.70 -6.91
CA TYR A 155 3.77 1.54 -8.05
C TYR A 155 2.94 1.11 -9.26
N TYR A 156 2.40 2.10 -9.96
CA TYR A 156 1.58 1.90 -11.15
C TYR A 156 1.94 2.93 -12.22
N ILE A 157 2.05 2.50 -13.48
CA ILE A 157 2.15 3.38 -14.64
C ILE A 157 0.85 3.27 -15.42
N TYR A 158 0.24 4.42 -15.69
CA TYR A 158 -0.90 4.52 -16.60
C TYR A 158 -0.41 4.71 -18.03
N GLU A 159 -0.96 3.96 -18.99
CA GLU A 159 -0.48 3.89 -20.38
C GLU A 159 -0.32 5.25 -21.07
N ASN A 160 -1.14 6.24 -20.72
CA ASN A 160 -1.11 7.58 -21.33
C ASN A 160 -0.18 8.58 -20.61
N PHE A 161 0.38 8.24 -19.45
CA PHE A 161 1.24 9.12 -18.67
C PHE A 161 2.61 8.47 -18.47
N SER A 162 3.67 9.18 -18.87
CA SER A 162 5.07 8.77 -18.67
C SER A 162 5.56 8.93 -17.23
N LYS A 163 4.65 8.87 -16.25
CA LYS A 163 4.97 9.05 -14.83
C LYS A 163 4.49 7.85 -14.02
N ILE A 164 5.39 7.32 -13.21
CA ILE A 164 5.07 6.36 -12.17
C ILE A 164 4.25 7.04 -11.08
N VAL A 165 3.17 6.39 -10.68
CA VAL A 165 2.32 6.79 -9.57
C VAL A 165 2.57 5.81 -8.45
N GLN A 166 3.06 6.29 -7.32
CA GLN A 166 3.00 5.54 -6.08
C GLN A 166 1.60 5.70 -5.48
N PHE A 167 0.89 4.60 -5.30
CA PHE A 167 -0.38 4.62 -4.58
C PHE A 167 -0.12 4.94 -3.11
N PRO A 168 -0.88 5.88 -2.52
CA PRO A 168 -0.76 6.16 -1.10
C PRO A 168 -1.19 4.92 -0.29
N VAL A 169 -0.49 4.68 0.82
CA VAL A 169 -0.97 3.71 1.81
C VAL A 169 -2.22 4.30 2.46
N PHE A 170 -3.39 3.70 2.21
CA PHE A 170 -4.60 4.09 2.92
C PHE A 170 -4.63 3.44 4.30
N PRO A 171 -4.99 4.18 5.37
CA PRO A 171 -5.13 3.63 6.71
C PRO A 171 -6.47 2.86 6.83
N ILE A 172 -6.69 1.88 5.95
CA ILE A 172 -7.86 1.01 5.97
C ILE A 172 -7.45 -0.24 6.76
N MET A 173 -8.11 -0.46 7.89
CA MET A 173 -8.03 -1.72 8.62
C MET A 173 -9.34 -2.47 8.47
N PRO A 174 -9.31 -3.81 8.32
CA PRO A 174 -10.50 -4.61 8.45
C PRO A 174 -11.08 -4.49 9.85
N ASP A 175 -12.37 -4.81 10.00
CA ASP A 175 -12.99 -4.89 11.31
C ASP A 175 -12.32 -5.99 12.15
N ILE A 176 -11.53 -5.57 13.14
CA ILE A 176 -10.80 -6.44 14.05
C ILE A 176 -11.72 -7.31 14.90
N SER A 177 -13.02 -6.98 14.99
CA SER A 177 -14.00 -7.78 15.73
C SER A 177 -14.11 -9.22 15.22
N PHE A 178 -13.76 -9.45 13.95
CA PHE A 178 -13.72 -10.78 13.34
C PHE A 178 -12.55 -11.65 13.82
N GLN A 179 -11.54 -11.07 14.47
CA GLN A 179 -10.37 -11.80 14.99
C GLN A 179 -10.77 -12.92 15.96
N LYS A 180 -11.83 -12.72 16.75
CA LYS A 180 -12.37 -13.73 17.69
C LYS A 180 -12.80 -15.03 17.00
N HIS A 181 -12.95 -15.01 15.67
CA HIS A 181 -13.31 -16.16 14.84
C HIS A 181 -12.11 -16.78 14.10
N ILE A 182 -10.86 -16.42 14.43
CA ILE A 182 -9.66 -16.93 13.75
C ILE A 182 -9.61 -18.45 13.67
N SER A 183 -10.03 -19.17 14.73
CA SER A 183 -10.08 -20.64 14.72
C SER A 183 -11.08 -21.19 13.71
N PHE A 184 -12.20 -20.48 13.49
CA PHE A 184 -13.16 -20.84 12.46
C PHE A 184 -12.60 -20.56 11.07
N PHE A 185 -11.97 -19.40 10.86
CA PHE A 185 -11.29 -19.07 9.59
C PHE A 185 -10.20 -20.09 9.24
N LYS A 186 -9.36 -20.49 10.19
CA LYS A 186 -8.32 -21.53 9.99
C LYS A 186 -8.92 -22.85 9.54
N ARG A 187 -10.01 -23.30 10.17
CA ARG A 187 -10.71 -24.53 9.76
C ARG A 187 -11.37 -24.39 8.40
N ALA A 188 -11.96 -23.24 8.10
CA ALA A 188 -12.58 -22.96 6.81
C ALA A 188 -11.54 -22.84 5.68
N LYS A 189 -10.30 -22.45 5.96
CA LYS A 189 -9.19 -22.46 4.98
C LYS A 189 -9.00 -23.85 4.39
N ASP A 190 -9.05 -24.89 5.22
CA ASP A 190 -8.88 -26.29 4.81
C ASP A 190 -10.19 -26.94 4.31
N GLY A 191 -11.32 -26.23 4.45
CA GLY A 191 -12.65 -26.73 4.14
C GLY A 191 -13.37 -27.28 5.39
N ILE A 192 -14.53 -26.71 5.69
CA ILE A 192 -15.39 -27.14 6.81
C ILE A 192 -16.72 -27.70 6.28
N PRO A 193 -17.16 -28.90 6.70
CA PRO A 193 -18.46 -29.43 6.27
C PRO A 193 -19.62 -28.50 6.64
N LEU A 194 -20.63 -28.42 5.77
CA LEU A 194 -21.80 -27.56 5.95
C LEU A 194 -22.49 -27.75 7.32
N ALA A 195 -22.72 -29.01 7.72
CA ALA A 195 -23.33 -29.35 9.00
C ALA A 195 -22.50 -28.86 10.20
N THR A 196 -21.18 -28.86 10.06
CA THR A 196 -20.25 -28.43 11.12
C THR A 196 -20.17 -26.91 11.22
N ALA A 197 -20.30 -26.20 10.09
CA ALA A 197 -20.32 -24.73 10.05
C ALA A 197 -21.67 -24.15 10.49
N ALA A 198 -22.78 -24.85 10.25
CA ALA A 198 -24.13 -24.33 10.44
C ALA A 198 -24.40 -23.73 11.85
N PRO A 199 -24.02 -24.36 12.98
CA PRO A 199 -24.25 -23.76 14.30
C PRO A 199 -23.49 -22.44 14.50
N VAL A 200 -22.30 -22.33 13.91
CA VAL A 200 -21.48 -21.10 13.98
C VAL A 200 -22.11 -20.00 13.13
N LEU A 201 -22.53 -20.32 11.91
CA LEU A 201 -23.17 -19.37 10.98
C LEU A 201 -24.57 -18.95 11.47
N GLN A 202 -25.29 -19.81 12.17
CA GLN A 202 -26.55 -19.43 12.81
C GLN A 202 -26.34 -18.39 13.91
N LYS A 203 -25.23 -18.52 14.66
CA LYS A 203 -24.87 -17.58 15.73
C LYS A 203 -24.23 -16.29 15.20
N PHE A 204 -23.49 -16.38 14.09
CA PHE A 204 -22.72 -15.31 13.47
C PHE A 204 -22.94 -15.31 11.94
N PRO A 205 -24.12 -14.90 11.46
CA PRO A 205 -24.48 -14.95 10.04
C PRO A 205 -23.56 -14.11 9.17
N GLU A 206 -22.96 -13.05 9.70
CA GLU A 206 -21.99 -12.20 9.01
C GLU A 206 -20.74 -12.94 8.52
N LEU A 207 -20.41 -14.09 9.12
CA LEU A 207 -19.25 -14.89 8.68
C LEU A 207 -19.45 -15.47 7.27
N GLN A 208 -20.69 -15.55 6.78
CA GLN A 208 -21.00 -16.04 5.44
C GLN A 208 -20.35 -15.19 4.33
N TYR A 209 -20.11 -13.89 4.57
CA TYR A 209 -19.51 -12.99 3.58
C TYR A 209 -18.05 -13.35 3.24
N PHE A 210 -17.41 -14.16 4.07
CA PHE A 210 -16.02 -14.59 3.93
C PHE A 210 -15.88 -16.02 3.43
N LEU A 211 -17.00 -16.66 3.08
CA LEU A 211 -17.06 -18.05 2.70
C LEU A 211 -17.62 -18.21 1.29
N LYS A 212 -17.18 -19.28 0.64
CA LYS A 212 -17.79 -19.83 -0.58
C LYS A 212 -18.13 -21.29 -0.33
N MET A 213 -19.21 -21.76 -0.95
CA MET A 213 -19.61 -23.16 -0.90
C MET A 213 -18.94 -23.94 -2.03
N THR A 214 -18.34 -25.07 -1.71
CA THR A 214 -17.69 -25.95 -2.70
C THR A 214 -18.69 -26.99 -3.22
N LYS A 215 -18.30 -27.70 -4.29
CA LYS A 215 -19.07 -28.83 -4.83
C LYS A 215 -19.17 -30.02 -3.87
N GLU A 216 -18.30 -30.08 -2.86
CA GLU A 216 -18.20 -31.18 -1.89
C GLU A 216 -19.04 -30.93 -0.62
N ALA A 217 -19.99 -29.99 -0.68
CA ALA A 217 -20.79 -29.59 0.48
C ALA A 217 -19.92 -29.18 1.69
N THR A 218 -18.83 -28.47 1.40
CA THR A 218 -18.00 -27.77 2.39
C THR A 218 -18.04 -26.26 2.16
N TYR A 219 -17.84 -25.48 3.22
CA TYR A 219 -17.48 -24.08 3.11
C TYR A 219 -15.96 -23.94 3.09
N GLN A 220 -15.47 -23.11 2.19
CA GLN A 220 -14.08 -22.65 2.15
C GLN A 220 -14.03 -21.13 2.26
N LEU A 221 -12.87 -20.59 2.63
CA LEU A 221 -12.67 -19.14 2.55
C LEU A 221 -12.76 -18.68 1.10
N ASN A 222 -13.43 -17.55 0.87
CA ASN A 222 -13.26 -16.78 -0.35
C ASN A 222 -12.01 -15.89 -0.25
N TYR A 223 -11.75 -15.05 -1.26
CA TYR A 223 -10.59 -14.15 -1.24
C TYR A 223 -10.64 -13.17 -0.06
N ALA A 224 -11.82 -12.66 0.33
CA ALA A 224 -11.96 -11.74 1.46
C ALA A 224 -11.64 -12.42 2.80
N GLY A 225 -12.18 -13.63 3.03
CA GLY A 225 -11.87 -14.42 4.22
C GLY A 225 -10.40 -14.83 4.29
N THR A 226 -9.80 -15.15 3.14
CA THR A 226 -8.39 -15.49 3.04
C THR A 226 -7.50 -14.31 3.42
N LEU A 227 -7.79 -13.13 2.86
CA LEU A 227 -7.07 -11.89 3.15
C LEU A 227 -7.16 -11.50 4.63
N LEU A 228 -8.36 -11.62 5.20
CA LEU A 228 -8.60 -11.34 6.61
C LEU A 228 -7.81 -12.27 7.53
N LEU A 229 -7.76 -13.57 7.20
CA LEU A 229 -6.96 -14.54 7.94
C LEU A 229 -5.46 -14.18 7.90
N TYR A 230 -4.93 -13.84 6.73
CA TYR A 230 -3.52 -13.41 6.59
C TYR A 230 -3.22 -12.17 7.44
N LEU A 231 -4.11 -11.18 7.44
CA LEU A 231 -3.94 -9.98 8.26
C LEU A 231 -3.91 -10.32 9.74
N PHE A 232 -4.78 -11.21 10.21
CA PHE A 232 -4.76 -11.64 11.60
C PHE A 232 -3.50 -12.44 11.97
N GLU A 233 -2.99 -13.27 11.06
CA GLU A 233 -1.77 -14.03 11.29
C GLU A 233 -0.52 -13.12 11.33
N GLU A 234 -0.48 -12.09 10.49
CA GLU A 234 0.60 -11.10 10.46
C GLU A 234 0.56 -10.14 11.65
N GLU A 235 -0.56 -9.46 11.91
CA GLU A 235 -0.70 -8.45 12.98
C GLU A 235 -0.52 -9.03 14.39
N PHE A 236 -0.97 -10.27 14.61
CA PHE A 236 -1.02 -10.87 15.95
C PHE A 236 -0.08 -12.06 16.15
N GLY A 237 0.45 -12.65 15.08
CA GLY A 237 1.37 -13.78 15.14
C GLY A 237 2.84 -13.40 15.19
N LYS A 238 3.23 -12.27 14.58
CA LYS A 238 4.63 -11.82 14.49
C LYS A 238 4.69 -10.29 14.64
N ARG A 239 4.79 -9.79 15.88
CA ARG A 239 5.05 -8.36 16.14
C ARG A 239 6.30 -7.91 15.36
N ARG A 240 6.08 -7.16 14.28
CA ARG A 240 7.10 -6.28 13.70
C ARG A 240 6.56 -4.87 13.77
N GLU A 241 7.31 -3.98 14.39
CA GLU A 241 7.17 -2.55 14.12
C GLU A 241 7.44 -2.38 12.62
N ARG A 242 6.39 -2.22 11.82
CA ARG A 242 6.54 -1.93 10.40
C ARG A 242 6.99 -0.48 10.30
N THR A 243 8.30 -0.26 10.26
CA THR A 243 8.84 1.02 9.85
C THR A 243 8.57 1.19 8.36
N PHE A 244 7.65 2.10 8.05
CA PHE A 244 7.49 2.60 6.70
C PHE A 244 8.83 3.24 6.29
N HIS A 245 9.58 2.57 5.42
CA HIS A 245 10.78 3.12 4.80
C HIS A 245 10.46 3.48 3.34
N PRO A 246 9.87 4.66 3.08
CA PRO A 246 9.79 5.14 1.72
C PRO A 246 11.24 5.43 1.29
N ARG A 247 11.78 4.60 0.38
CA ARG A 247 13.10 4.85 -0.23
C ARG A 247 13.11 6.12 -1.08
N GLU A 248 11.96 6.67 -1.40
CA GLU A 248 11.85 8.10 -1.60
C GLU A 248 11.77 8.74 -0.21
N LYS A 249 12.87 9.37 0.25
CA LYS A 249 12.74 10.55 1.11
C LYS A 249 11.50 11.26 0.61
N ALA A 250 10.51 11.46 1.46
CA ALA A 250 9.40 12.34 1.18
C ALA A 250 10.01 13.66 0.69
N ALA A 251 10.18 13.81 -0.62
CA ALA A 251 10.55 15.08 -1.23
C ALA A 251 9.43 16.10 -0.96
N PHE A 252 8.28 15.61 -0.50
CA PHE A 252 7.15 16.35 0.00
C PHE A 252 7.25 16.81 1.46
N LEU A 253 8.07 16.19 2.32
CA LEU A 253 8.20 16.56 3.73
C LEU A 253 9.66 16.45 4.16
N ALA A 254 10.47 17.45 3.76
CA ALA A 254 11.75 17.63 4.41
C ALA A 254 11.48 17.89 5.89
N GLU A 255 12.09 17.10 6.79
CA GLU A 255 12.04 17.44 8.21
C GLU A 255 12.46 18.90 8.39
N PRO A 256 11.72 19.68 9.21
CA PRO A 256 12.08 21.07 9.50
C PRO A 256 13.53 21.13 9.96
N LYS A 257 14.27 22.10 9.45
CA LYS A 257 15.67 22.33 9.86
C LYS A 257 15.77 22.65 11.36
N GLU A 258 14.73 23.27 11.90
CA GLU A 258 14.58 23.59 13.32
C GLU A 258 13.16 23.24 13.75
N LYS A 259 13.02 22.68 14.95
CA LYS A 259 11.75 22.36 15.59
C LYS A 259 11.72 22.94 16.99
N ASN A 260 10.51 23.26 17.45
CA ASN A 260 10.31 23.71 18.82
C ASN A 260 10.59 22.57 19.81
N LYS A 261 11.33 22.88 20.88
CA LYS A 261 11.42 22.01 22.05
C LYS A 261 10.33 22.43 23.02
N LEU A 262 9.57 21.47 23.55
CA LEU A 262 8.45 21.75 24.44
C LEU A 262 8.87 22.54 25.70
N ALA A 263 10.10 22.31 26.19
CA ALA A 263 10.70 23.08 27.28
C ALA A 263 10.89 24.58 26.99
N SER A 264 10.79 25.02 25.73
CA SER A 264 10.82 26.44 25.34
C SER A 264 9.44 27.09 25.20
N LEU A 265 8.36 26.34 25.44
CA LEU A 265 6.98 26.80 25.35
C LEU A 265 6.46 27.07 26.78
N LYS A 266 5.82 28.22 27.01
CA LYS A 266 5.48 28.83 28.33
C LYS A 266 4.89 27.86 29.38
N GLU A 267 5.17 28.10 30.66
CA GLU A 267 5.02 27.14 31.79
C GLU A 267 3.63 26.98 32.46
N ASP A 268 2.54 27.59 31.98
CA ASP A 268 1.23 27.55 32.69
C ASP A 268 0.11 26.88 31.88
N ILE A 269 0.36 25.72 31.27
CA ILE A 269 -0.59 25.03 30.38
C ILE A 269 -1.23 23.82 31.07
N PRO A 270 -2.58 23.67 31.05
CA PRO A 270 -3.24 22.46 31.53
C PRO A 270 -2.69 21.20 30.85
N LYS A 271 -2.36 20.17 31.63
CA LYS A 271 -1.73 18.92 31.13
C LYS A 271 -2.40 18.31 29.89
N PRO A 272 -3.74 18.23 29.77
CA PRO A 272 -4.36 17.68 28.55
C PRO A 272 -4.14 18.52 27.29
N LEU A 273 -3.93 19.83 27.42
CA LEU A 273 -3.53 20.69 26.31
C LEU A 273 -2.03 20.55 26.02
N TYR A 274 -1.22 20.42 27.08
CA TYR A 274 0.21 20.21 26.98
C TYR A 274 0.55 18.96 26.15
N ASP A 275 -0.08 17.81 26.44
CA ASP A 275 0.15 16.54 25.73
C ASP A 275 -0.20 16.66 24.22
N LYS A 276 -1.22 17.47 23.88
CA LYS A 276 -1.60 17.74 22.48
C LYS A 276 -0.61 18.66 21.78
N ILE A 277 -0.10 19.67 22.47
CA ILE A 277 0.93 20.58 21.94
C ILE A 277 2.25 19.82 21.74
N GLU A 278 2.59 18.91 22.66
CA GLU A 278 3.72 17.99 22.52
C GLU A 278 3.60 17.16 21.25
N LEU A 279 2.43 16.53 21.05
CA LEU A 279 2.15 15.77 19.84
C LEU A 279 2.35 16.62 18.59
N LEU A 280 1.84 17.85 18.54
CA LEU A 280 2.05 18.75 17.39
C LEU A 280 3.53 19.02 17.12
N CYS A 281 4.34 19.24 18.16
CA CYS A 281 5.78 19.47 17.99
C CYS A 281 6.51 18.24 17.42
N THR A 282 6.00 17.02 17.63
CA THR A 282 6.58 15.80 17.05
C THR A 282 6.30 15.65 15.55
N LEU A 283 5.25 16.29 15.02
CA LEU A 283 4.81 16.06 13.63
C LEU A 283 5.85 16.55 12.61
N PRO A 284 6.18 15.74 11.58
CA PRO A 284 7.28 16.04 10.63
C PRO A 284 6.97 17.20 9.68
N PHE A 285 5.73 17.66 9.60
CA PHE A 285 5.30 18.78 8.76
C PHE A 285 5.06 20.07 9.54
N ILE A 286 5.24 20.07 10.85
CA ILE A 286 5.16 21.25 11.71
C ILE A 286 6.57 21.74 11.98
N GLU A 287 6.86 22.96 11.51
CA GLU A 287 8.14 23.64 11.73
C GLU A 287 8.17 24.30 13.11
N GLU A 288 7.10 25.01 13.46
CA GLU A 288 7.05 25.86 14.65
C GLU A 288 5.64 25.89 15.26
N VAL A 289 5.56 25.89 16.59
CA VAL A 289 4.32 26.08 17.36
C VAL A 289 4.55 27.22 18.37
N LYS A 290 3.90 28.37 18.17
CA LYS A 290 3.96 29.52 19.08
C LYS A 290 2.71 29.59 19.93
N LEU A 291 2.91 29.88 21.21
CA LEU A 291 1.83 30.03 22.18
C LEU A 291 1.76 31.49 22.64
N ASP A 292 0.58 32.08 22.47
CA ASP A 292 0.27 33.39 23.02
C ASP A 292 -0.79 33.26 24.12
N SER A 293 -0.31 33.09 25.33
CA SER A 293 -1.10 33.06 26.56
C SER A 293 -1.16 34.48 27.15
N GLU A 294 -2.09 35.30 26.69
CA GLU A 294 -2.53 36.46 27.45
C GLU A 294 -3.76 36.09 28.28
N GLN A 295 -3.71 36.36 29.59
CA GLN A 295 -4.88 36.29 30.47
C GLN A 295 -5.85 37.40 30.07
N PHE A 296 -7.09 37.04 29.75
CA PHE A 296 -8.10 37.98 29.26
C PHE A 296 -9.38 37.87 30.08
N ASN A 297 -9.89 39.00 30.57
CA ASN A 297 -11.20 39.10 31.20
C ASN A 297 -12.21 39.64 30.17
N GLY A 298 -12.91 38.75 29.45
CA GLY A 298 -13.97 39.10 28.48
C GLY A 298 -14.22 38.05 27.39
N GLU A 299 -15.22 38.28 26.52
CA GLU A 299 -15.45 37.42 25.34
C GLU A 299 -14.31 37.58 24.32
N ARG A 300 -13.53 36.52 24.10
CA ARG A 300 -12.42 36.51 23.15
C ARG A 300 -12.90 36.09 21.76
N PRO A 301 -12.61 36.85 20.68
CA PRO A 301 -12.94 36.41 19.32
C PRO A 301 -12.12 35.17 18.97
N GLN A 302 -12.80 34.08 18.57
CA GLN A 302 -12.12 32.84 18.18
C GLN A 302 -11.36 33.05 16.86
N LYS A 303 -10.03 33.00 16.91
CA LYS A 303 -9.20 32.96 15.70
C LYS A 303 -9.22 31.54 15.16
N ARG A 304 -9.74 31.36 13.94
CA ARG A 304 -9.72 30.09 13.19
C ARG A 304 -9.46 30.40 11.73
N LYS A 305 -8.19 30.52 11.35
CA LYS A 305 -7.83 30.88 9.96
C LYS A 305 -6.50 30.29 9.53
N ILE A 306 -6.38 30.12 8.22
CA ILE A 306 -5.14 29.78 7.52
C ILE A 306 -4.65 31.04 6.82
N VAL A 307 -3.35 31.34 6.93
CA VAL A 307 -2.71 32.44 6.19
C VAL A 307 -1.38 31.92 5.66
N GLY A 308 -1.32 31.61 4.36
CA GLY A 308 -0.15 30.98 3.75
C GLY A 308 0.13 29.62 4.40
N ASN A 309 1.32 29.46 4.96
CA ASN A 309 1.75 28.24 5.65
C ASN A 309 1.50 28.28 7.17
N LYS A 310 0.68 29.23 7.65
CA LYS A 310 0.38 29.42 9.07
C LYS A 310 -1.07 29.11 9.39
N ILE A 311 -1.28 28.43 10.52
CA ILE A 311 -2.59 28.16 11.11
C ILE A 311 -2.70 28.94 12.42
N TYR A 312 -3.79 29.68 12.58
CA TYR A 312 -4.13 30.39 13.81
C TYR A 312 -5.37 29.79 14.43
N LEU A 313 -5.24 29.35 15.70
CA LEU A 313 -6.31 28.72 16.46
C LEU A 313 -6.40 29.32 17.87
N THR A 314 -7.58 29.75 18.27
CA THR A 314 -7.92 30.02 19.67
C THR A 314 -8.53 28.76 20.28
N ILE A 315 -7.90 28.25 21.33
CA ILE A 315 -8.32 27.06 22.06
C ILE A 315 -8.90 27.50 23.40
N GLN A 316 -10.08 26.98 23.72
CA GLN A 316 -10.71 27.12 25.02
C GLN A 316 -10.72 25.76 25.72
N TYR A 317 -10.17 25.71 26.93
CA TYR A 317 -10.22 24.53 27.80
C TYR A 317 -10.69 24.96 29.19
N LYS A 318 -11.94 24.67 29.53
CA LYS A 318 -12.60 25.21 30.73
C LYS A 318 -12.51 26.75 30.72
N ASP A 319 -11.91 27.35 31.74
CA ASP A 319 -11.69 28.79 31.89
C ASP A 319 -10.35 29.26 31.30
N PHE A 320 -9.60 28.36 30.66
CA PHE A 320 -8.30 28.66 30.05
C PHE A 320 -8.43 28.92 28.55
N TYR A 321 -7.82 30.01 28.09
CA TYR A 321 -7.77 30.39 26.68
C TYR A 321 -6.32 30.50 26.21
N MET A 322 -6.08 30.03 24.99
CA MET A 322 -4.76 30.08 24.38
C MET A 322 -4.88 30.33 22.88
N ASP A 323 -4.11 31.28 22.37
CA ASP A 323 -3.89 31.40 20.93
C ASP A 323 -2.65 30.58 20.57
N ILE A 324 -2.80 29.72 19.56
CA ILE A 324 -1.71 28.95 18.97
C ILE A 324 -1.52 29.40 17.53
N GLU A 325 -0.27 29.71 17.18
CA GLU A 325 0.19 29.84 15.80
C GLU A 325 1.04 28.62 15.45
N ILE A 326 0.67 27.94 14.36
CA ILE A 326 1.36 26.74 13.87
C ILE A 326 1.91 27.04 12.48
N VAL A 327 3.21 26.87 12.30
CA VAL A 327 3.92 27.04 11.03
C VAL A 327 4.21 25.66 10.45
N SER A 328 3.83 25.45 9.19
CA SER A 328 4.05 24.18 8.48
C SER A 328 4.95 24.35 7.26
N ASN A 329 5.64 23.28 6.88
CA ASN A 329 6.42 23.19 5.65
C ASN A 329 5.58 22.84 4.40
N TYR A 330 4.25 22.69 4.54
CA TYR A 330 3.36 22.40 3.41
C TYR A 330 3.37 23.52 2.37
N LYS A 331 3.40 23.12 1.09
CA LYS A 331 3.43 24.04 -0.05
C LYS A 331 2.07 24.20 -0.73
N LYS A 332 1.16 23.23 -0.58
CA LYS A 332 -0.16 23.28 -1.20
C LYS A 332 -1.22 23.73 -0.20
N GLU A 333 -2.11 24.61 -0.65
CA GLU A 333 -3.24 25.09 0.14
C GLU A 333 -4.16 23.94 0.59
N SER A 334 -4.38 22.91 -0.24
CA SER A 334 -5.19 21.74 0.11
C SER A 334 -4.63 20.94 1.29
N GLU A 335 -3.29 20.89 1.43
CA GLU A 335 -2.62 20.20 2.54
C GLU A 335 -2.76 21.02 3.83
N MET A 336 -2.62 22.34 3.73
CA MET A 336 -2.87 23.27 4.84
C MET A 336 -4.31 23.19 5.35
N VAL A 337 -5.30 23.10 4.46
CA VAL A 337 -6.73 22.96 4.84
C VAL A 337 -6.96 21.64 5.59
N ARG A 338 -6.38 20.54 5.13
CA ARG A 338 -6.50 19.25 5.82
C ARG A 338 -5.85 19.29 7.21
N LEU A 339 -4.61 19.80 7.29
CA LEU A 339 -3.91 19.97 8.55
C LEU A 339 -4.72 20.82 9.54
N PHE A 340 -5.35 21.89 9.06
CA PHE A 340 -6.22 22.73 9.88
C PHE A 340 -7.41 21.96 10.49
N TRP A 341 -8.07 21.10 9.71
CA TRP A 341 -9.16 20.26 10.22
C TRP A 341 -8.68 19.24 11.25
N ASP A 342 -7.56 18.56 10.98
CA ASP A 342 -7.00 17.56 11.89
C ASP A 342 -6.61 18.18 13.24
N ILE A 343 -6.03 19.39 13.23
CA ILE A 343 -5.68 20.12 14.45
C ILE A 343 -6.94 20.59 15.19
N GLN A 344 -7.96 21.06 14.48
CA GLN A 344 -9.23 21.41 15.11
C GLN A 344 -9.87 20.20 15.80
N GLU A 345 -9.87 19.05 15.14
CA GLU A 345 -10.39 17.82 15.73
C GLU A 345 -9.62 17.41 16.98
N LEU A 346 -8.27 17.48 16.93
CA LEU A 346 -7.40 17.19 18.06
C LEU A 346 -7.75 18.00 19.32
N PHE A 347 -8.10 19.28 19.16
CA PHE A 347 -8.46 20.16 20.28
C PHE A 347 -9.95 20.17 20.63
N SER A 348 -10.81 19.54 19.82
CA SER A 348 -12.26 19.44 20.07
C SER A 348 -12.66 18.29 20.99
N ARG A 349 -11.84 17.23 21.06
CA ARG A 349 -12.00 16.06 21.95
C ARG A 349 -11.32 16.29 23.28
#